data_AF-B3VRI2-F1
#
_entry.id   AF-B3VRI2-F1
#
_cell.length_a   1.000
_cell.length_b   1.000
_cell.length_c   1.000
_cell.angle_alpha   90.00
_cell.angle_beta   90.00
_cell.angle_gamma   90.00
#
_symmetry.space_group_name_H-M   'P 1'
#
loop_
_entity.id
_entity.type
_entity.pdbx_description
1 polymer ?
#
loop_
_entity_poly.entity_id
_entity_poly.type
_entity_poly.pdbx_seq_one_letter_code
_entity_poly.pdbx_strand_id
1 'polypeptide(L)' 'VDVGKSPNIPYVYIRHQGEVQNYKPLQVVTACSLDIYNFPFDVQNCSLTFTSWLHT' A
#
# COMPACT_ATOMS: atom_id res chain seq x y z
N VAL A 1 -14.37 -2.66 -16.27
CA VAL A 1 -12.92 -2.37 -16.33
C VAL A 1 -12.31 -3.13 -15.18
N ASP A 2 -11.55 -4.19 -15.46
CA ASP A 2 -10.88 -4.98 -14.42
C ASP A 2 -9.96 -4.04 -13.63
N VAL A 3 -10.36 -3.71 -12.40
CA VAL A 3 -9.49 -2.99 -11.47
C VAL A 3 -8.34 -3.95 -11.18
N GLY A 4 -7.15 -3.59 -11.65
CA GLY A 4 -5.95 -4.41 -11.52
C GLY A 4 -5.87 -5.03 -10.13
N LYS A 5 -5.90 -6.36 -10.08
CA LYS A 5 -5.56 -7.08 -8.85
C LYS A 5 -4.05 -7.19 -8.83
N SER A 6 -3.43 -6.89 -7.69
CA SER A 6 -2.00 -7.11 -7.54
C SER A 6 -1.67 -8.60 -7.72
N PRO A 7 -0.59 -8.93 -8.42
CA PRO A 7 -0.21 -10.33 -8.64
C PRO A 7 0.08 -11.01 -7.31
N ASN A 8 -0.33 -12.27 -7.19
CA ASN A 8 0.03 -13.10 -6.05
C ASN A 8 1.49 -13.58 -6.19
N ILE A 9 2.29 -13.42 -5.13
CA ILE A 9 3.66 -13.93 -5.06
C ILE A 9 3.68 -15.10 -4.08
N PRO A 10 3.86 -16.35 -4.56
CA PRO A 10 3.67 -17.55 -3.74
C PRO A 10 4.90 -17.91 -2.90
N TYR A 11 6.03 -17.21 -3.08
CA TYR A 11 7.30 -17.54 -2.42
C TYR A 11 7.78 -16.41 -1.50
N VAL A 12 8.48 -16.80 -0.44
CA VAL A 12 9.13 -15.91 0.53
C VAL A 12 10.56 -16.38 0.77
N TYR A 13 11.41 -15.50 1.30
CA TYR A 13 12.76 -15.88 1.73
C TYR A 13 12.80 -16.13 3.23
N ILE A 14 13.52 -17.18 3.65
CA ILE A 14 13.75 -17.52 5.06
C ILE A 14 15.25 -17.54 5.30
N ARG A 15 15.71 -16.79 6.31
CA ARG A 15 17.12 -16.79 6.74
C ARG A 15 17.35 -17.84 7.83
N HIS A 16 18.61 -18.25 8.01
CA HIS A 16 18.99 -19.27 9.00
C HIS A 16 18.66 -18.89 10.47
N GLN A 17 18.41 -17.60 10.76
CA GLN A 17 17.99 -17.11 12.08
C GLN A 17 16.46 -17.09 12.28
N GLY A 18 15.68 -17.51 11.28
CA GLY A 18 14.22 -17.48 11.32
C GLY A 18 13.57 -16.18 10.82
N GLU A 19 14.35 -15.21 10.32
CA GLU A 19 13.82 -14.01 9.66
C GLU A 19 13.12 -14.38 8.34
N VAL A 20 11.89 -13.91 8.16
CA VAL A 20 11.08 -14.10 6.95
C VAL A 20 10.98 -12.79 6.17
N GLN A 21 11.40 -12.79 4.91
CA GLN A 21 11.28 -11.64 4.00
C GLN A 21 10.20 -11.90 2.96
N ASN A 22 9.19 -11.03 2.93
CA ASN A 22 8.04 -11.16 2.04
C ASN A 22 7.89 -9.90 1.17
N TYR A 23 8.11 -10.05 -0.13
CA TYR A 23 7.97 -8.97 -1.11
C TYR A 23 6.65 -9.16 -1.87
N LYS A 24 5.80 -8.14 -1.87
CA LYS A 24 4.53 -8.14 -2.60
C LYS A 24 4.19 -6.75 -3.13
N PRO A 25 3.82 -6.60 -4.41
CA PRO A 25 3.23 -5.36 -4.91
C PRO A 25 1.80 -5.22 -4.38
N LEU A 26 1.35 -3.98 -4.15
CA LEU A 26 -0.01 -3.67 -3.72
C LEU A 26 -0.57 -2.52 -4.56
N GLN A 27 -1.74 -2.74 -5.15
CA GLN A 27 -2.57 -1.73 -5.77
C GLN A 27 -3.63 -1.36 -4.74
N VAL A 28 -3.56 -0.13 -4.24
CA VAL A 28 -4.43 0.36 -3.18
C VAL A 28 -5.37 1.44 -3.71
N VAL A 29 -6.60 1.42 -3.21
CA VAL A 29 -7.57 2.49 -3.40
C VAL A 29 -7.88 3.03 -2.01
N THR A 30 -7.49 4.28 -1.76
CA THR A 30 -7.62 4.92 -0.44
C THR A 30 -8.42 6.21 -0.55
N ALA A 31 -9.18 6.52 0.50
CA ALA A 31 -9.78 7.84 0.62
C ALA A 31 -8.71 8.85 1.06
N CYS A 32 -8.68 10.01 0.42
CA CYS A 32 -7.81 11.13 0.77
C CYS A 32 -8.57 12.44 0.53
N SER A 33 -8.40 13.41 1.44
CA SER A 33 -8.92 14.77 1.25
C SER A 33 -8.03 15.53 0.26
N LEU A 34 -8.64 16.07 -0.79
CA LEU A 34 -7.95 16.81 -1.85
C LEU A 34 -8.25 18.30 -1.71
N ASP A 35 -7.23 19.16 -1.82
CA ASP A 35 -7.39 20.62 -1.84
C ASP A 35 -7.10 21.16 -3.25
N ILE A 36 -8.15 21.55 -3.98
CA ILE A 36 -8.07 22.00 -5.37
C ILE A 36 -8.06 23.52 -5.52
N TYR A 37 -7.79 24.26 -4.45
CA TYR A 37 -7.91 25.72 -4.43
C TYR A 37 -6.99 26.43 -5.44
N ASN A 38 -5.77 25.92 -5.65
CA ASN A 38 -4.73 26.55 -6.48
C ASN A 38 -4.55 25.91 -7.86
N PHE A 39 -5.59 25.28 -8.41
CA PHE A 39 -5.50 24.62 -9.72
C PHE A 39 -4.92 25.56 -10.81
N PRO A 40 -3.92 25.12 -11.62
CA PRO A 40 -3.39 23.76 -11.76
C PRO A 40 -2.11 23.45 -10.94
N PHE A 41 -1.77 24.28 -9.95
CA PHE A 41 -0.52 24.20 -9.17
C PHE A 41 -0.75 23.84 -7.69
N ASP A 42 -1.84 23.13 -7.39
CA ASP A 42 -2.14 22.59 -6.08
C ASP A 42 -1.20 21.45 -5.67
N VAL A 43 -1.07 21.22 -4.36
CA VAL A 43 -0.20 20.19 -3.78
C VAL A 43 -1.06 19.20 -3.00
N GLN A 44 -0.97 17.93 -3.35
CA GLN A 44 -1.73 16.86 -2.71
C GLN A 44 -0.90 16.14 -1.66
N ASN A 45 -1.40 16.06 -0.43
CA ASN A 45 -0.76 15.37 0.69
C ASN A 45 -1.69 14.27 1.24
N CYS A 46 -1.44 13.02 0.83
CA CYS A 46 -2.24 11.86 1.22
C CYS A 46 -1.45 10.92 2.12
N SER A 47 -2.08 10.43 3.19
CA SER A 47 -1.48 9.46 4.11
C SER A 47 -1.87 8.02 3.79
N LEU A 48 -0.94 7.10 3.95
CA LEU A 48 -1.20 5.66 3.99
C LEU A 48 -0.96 5.14 5.40
N THR A 49 -1.97 4.51 6.00
CA THR A 49 -1.87 3.95 7.35
C THR A 49 -1.80 2.42 7.27
N PHE A 50 -0.74 1.84 7.83
CA PHE A 50 -0.54 0.39 7.92
C PHE A 50 -0.75 -0.04 9.37
N THR A 51 -1.67 -0.96 9.61
CA THR A 51 -1.96 -1.48 10.96
C THR A 51 -2.41 -2.94 10.90
N SER A 52 -2.25 -3.65 12.02
CA SER A 52 -2.95 -4.92 12.23
C SER A 52 -4.42 -4.62 12.51
N TRP A 53 -5.31 -5.35 11.84
CA TRP A 53 -6.75 -5.19 12.09
C TRP A 53 -7.17 -5.78 13.45
N LEU A 54 -6.43 -6.78 13.93
CA LEU A 54 -6.85 -7.62 15.05
C LEU A 54 -5.86 -7.62 16.23
N HIS A 55 -4.56 -7.56 15.96
CA HIS A 55 -3.57 -7.61 17.02
C HIS A 55 -3.46 -6.26 17.74
N THR A 56 -3.30 -6.31 19.06
CA THR A 56 -3.16 -5.16 19.96
C THR A 56 -1.72 -4.74 20.13
#